data_AF-F9WQJ8-F1
#
_entry.id   AF-F9WQJ8-F1
#
_cell.length_a   1.000
_cell.length_b   1.000
_cell.length_c   1.000
_cell.angle_alpha   90.00
_cell.angle_beta   90.00
_cell.angle_gamma   90.00
#
_symmetry.space_group_name_H-M   'P 1'
#
loop_
_entity.id
_entity.type
_entity.pdbx_description
1 polymer ?
#
loop_
_entity_poly.entity_id
_entity_poly.type
_entity_poly.pdbx_seq_one_letter_code
_entity_poly.pdbx_strand_id
1 'polypeptide(L)'
;MDIVIQRPEWFIPDADLREMVLSLPECQTHALVYKVVPLLRVHRITALFQWGGADENADAKRAVRDALANDWLWNTVCGLLNIAFNAAKDAETRKRVVMSESEAAVFVPGAFESVVNARWSHVLSGEAGMPHGMRVVDGLPENVWSYADVNYSPLPLEVNRQAPRNGKLEIMVVSSEDGWPYTQFRNERRSVDSNAGVGRGGVLNAPTSKAVYIRREVVRVWYIVEEKMRAWYIERKLVKPRTCIVIGTPGIGKSFACGSFLLYQLLHYEGGLLDVVAYFIRDSAYVIHNARPGVPGSVVLYSDQRAAVLKIKKMASCKRGFVIVDISEKGEVPSEELPTNFWPTVVLTSPDVNHYDSWMKDRNGKLIYVNCDDERDLKAFVAWQKLFPLGQDAGITDELCKEISDEWKRVKQRIEQVGPLPRFVFSRGSFGPRSVELDKAMMA
;
A
#
# COMPACT_ATOMS: atom_id res chain seq x y z
N MET A 1 -44.17 12.07 -19.92
CA MET A 1 -43.32 12.67 -20.97
C MET A 1 -42.83 11.58 -21.94
N ASP A 2 -42.61 10.36 -21.46
CA ASP A 2 -41.96 9.25 -22.18
C ASP A 2 -42.71 8.72 -23.41
N ILE A 3 -44.05 8.70 -23.40
CA ILE A 3 -44.86 8.18 -24.53
C ILE A 3 -44.81 9.10 -25.75
N VAL A 4 -44.76 10.42 -25.53
CA VAL A 4 -44.71 11.43 -26.59
C VAL A 4 -43.36 11.39 -27.33
N ILE A 5 -42.26 11.07 -26.62
CA ILE A 5 -40.92 10.97 -27.21
C ILE A 5 -40.74 9.63 -27.97
N GLN A 6 -41.49 8.59 -27.59
CA GLN A 6 -41.46 7.28 -28.26
C GLN A 6 -42.19 7.29 -29.61
N ARG A 7 -43.30 8.04 -29.75
CA ARG A 7 -44.09 8.18 -30.98
C ARG A 7 -44.52 9.63 -31.24
N PRO A 8 -43.58 10.56 -31.44
CA PRO A 8 -43.88 11.98 -31.56
C PRO A 8 -44.81 12.29 -32.74
N GLU A 9 -44.79 11.48 -33.78
CA GLU A 9 -45.69 11.57 -34.94
C GLU A 9 -47.18 11.37 -34.64
N TRP A 10 -47.53 10.75 -33.50
CA TRP A 10 -48.93 10.56 -33.08
C TRP A 10 -49.48 11.73 -32.25
N PHE A 11 -48.59 12.53 -31.67
CA PHE A 11 -48.96 13.61 -30.74
C PHE A 11 -48.60 14.99 -31.28
N ILE A 12 -47.66 15.07 -32.22
CA ILE A 12 -47.23 16.28 -32.91
C ILE A 12 -47.36 16.02 -34.42
N PRO A 13 -48.51 16.36 -35.02
CA PRO A 13 -48.78 16.14 -36.43
C PRO A 13 -47.93 17.03 -37.35
N ASP A 14 -47.56 18.22 -36.85
CA ASP A 14 -46.74 19.20 -37.55
C ASP A 14 -45.27 18.75 -37.62
N ALA A 15 -44.73 18.67 -38.83
CA ALA A 15 -43.41 18.12 -39.07
C ALA A 15 -42.28 19.02 -38.55
N ASP A 16 -42.45 20.35 -38.69
CA ASP A 16 -41.44 21.34 -38.33
C ASP A 16 -41.39 21.52 -36.81
N LEU A 17 -42.57 21.54 -36.16
CA LEU A 17 -42.68 21.59 -34.70
C LEU A 17 -42.11 20.33 -34.05
N ARG A 18 -42.33 19.16 -34.67
CA ARG A 18 -41.79 17.89 -34.22
C ARG A 18 -40.27 17.86 -34.30
N GLU A 19 -39.69 18.36 -35.38
CA GLU A 19 -38.24 18.47 -35.55
C GLU A 19 -37.64 19.41 -34.50
N MET A 20 -38.26 20.57 -34.28
CA MET A 20 -37.84 21.53 -33.28
C MET A 20 -37.86 20.95 -31.85
N VAL A 21 -38.94 20.26 -31.45
CA VAL A 21 -39.07 19.67 -30.11
C VAL A 21 -38.08 18.52 -29.88
N LEU A 22 -37.82 17.70 -30.90
CA LEU A 22 -36.86 16.60 -30.81
C LEU A 22 -35.40 17.09 -30.80
N SER A 23 -35.15 18.31 -31.26
CA SER A 23 -33.82 18.95 -31.20
C SER A 23 -33.44 19.48 -29.80
N LEU A 24 -34.37 19.51 -28.85
CA LEU A 24 -34.09 19.96 -27.47
C LEU A 24 -33.16 18.98 -26.73
N PRO A 25 -32.18 19.47 -25.93
CA PRO A 25 -31.19 18.63 -25.22
C PRO A 25 -31.79 17.50 -24.35
N GLU A 26 -32.92 17.78 -23.71
CA GLU A 26 -33.65 16.85 -22.84
C GLU A 26 -34.27 15.70 -23.65
N CYS A 27 -34.78 16.01 -24.84
CA CYS A 27 -35.36 15.04 -25.78
C CYS A 27 -34.28 14.19 -26.47
N GLN A 28 -33.12 14.78 -26.77
CA GLN A 28 -31.98 14.07 -27.38
C GLN A 28 -31.46 12.95 -26.47
N THR A 29 -31.35 13.21 -25.16
CA THR A 29 -30.91 12.20 -24.17
C THR A 29 -31.90 11.04 -24.07
N HIS A 30 -33.20 11.34 -24.10
CA HIS A 30 -34.25 10.32 -24.04
C HIS A 30 -34.38 9.51 -25.34
N ALA A 31 -34.18 10.14 -26.51
CA ALA A 31 -34.17 9.48 -27.81
C ALA A 31 -33.00 8.50 -27.96
N LEU A 32 -31.82 8.85 -27.43
CA LEU A 32 -30.65 7.96 -27.37
C LEU A 32 -30.95 6.66 -26.63
N VAL A 33 -31.60 6.73 -25.47
CA VAL A 33 -31.88 5.55 -24.64
C VAL A 33 -33.04 4.73 -25.19
N TYR A 34 -34.16 5.34 -25.57
CA TYR A 34 -35.37 4.58 -25.91
C TYR A 34 -35.45 4.13 -27.38
N LYS A 35 -34.78 4.79 -28.33
CA LYS A 35 -34.77 4.35 -29.73
C LYS A 35 -33.63 3.40 -30.05
N VAL A 36 -32.44 3.64 -29.50
CA VAL A 36 -31.23 2.89 -29.91
C VAL A 36 -31.01 1.64 -29.08
N VAL A 37 -31.23 1.69 -27.76
CA VAL A 37 -30.98 0.53 -26.89
C VAL A 37 -31.83 -0.69 -27.27
N PRO A 38 -33.14 -0.56 -27.61
CA PRO A 38 -33.92 -1.71 -28.08
C PRO A 38 -33.38 -2.29 -29.40
N LEU A 39 -32.98 -1.44 -30.36
CA LEU A 39 -32.43 -1.89 -31.63
C LEU A 39 -31.08 -2.61 -31.45
N LEU A 40 -30.19 -2.10 -30.60
CA LEU A 40 -28.94 -2.77 -30.24
C LEU A 40 -29.21 -4.17 -29.66
N ARG A 41 -30.20 -4.30 -28.76
CA ARG A 41 -30.59 -5.61 -28.18
C ARG A 41 -31.17 -6.57 -29.21
N VAL A 42 -32.03 -6.10 -30.12
CA VAL A 42 -32.59 -6.91 -31.22
C VAL A 42 -31.47 -7.46 -32.11
N HIS A 43 -30.44 -6.67 -32.36
CA HIS A 43 -29.27 -7.07 -33.14
C HIS A 43 -28.13 -7.66 -32.30
N ARG A 44 -28.45 -8.20 -31.10
CA ARG A 44 -27.55 -8.97 -30.22
C ARG A 44 -26.33 -8.21 -29.67
N ILE A 45 -26.37 -6.88 -29.64
CA ILE A 45 -25.39 -6.03 -28.96
C ILE A 45 -25.95 -5.68 -27.59
N THR A 46 -25.72 -6.55 -26.60
CA THR A 46 -26.22 -6.38 -25.23
C THR A 46 -25.13 -5.94 -24.25
N ALA A 47 -23.86 -6.05 -24.62
CA ALA A 47 -22.71 -5.64 -23.83
C ALA A 47 -21.62 -4.98 -24.70
N LEU A 48 -20.79 -4.13 -24.08
CA LEU A 48 -19.77 -3.33 -24.79
C LEU A 48 -18.73 -4.19 -25.53
N PHE A 49 -18.35 -5.36 -25.02
CA PHE A 49 -17.40 -6.25 -25.72
C PHE A 49 -17.99 -6.82 -27.02
N GLN A 50 -19.32 -6.86 -27.15
CA GLN A 50 -20.03 -7.25 -28.36
C GLN A 50 -20.22 -6.07 -29.32
N TRP A 51 -19.83 -4.84 -28.95
CA TRP A 51 -19.79 -3.74 -29.91
C TRP A 51 -18.66 -3.96 -30.93
N GLY A 52 -17.47 -4.32 -30.45
CA GLY A 52 -16.31 -4.60 -31.29
C GLY A 52 -15.69 -3.36 -31.95
N GLY A 53 -14.47 -3.52 -32.47
CA GLY A 53 -13.75 -2.48 -33.25
C GLY A 53 -14.47 -2.07 -34.54
N ALA A 54 -13.87 -1.15 -35.31
CA ALA A 54 -14.48 -0.59 -36.52
C ALA A 54 -14.99 -1.66 -37.51
N ASP A 55 -14.26 -2.77 -37.64
CA ASP A 55 -14.56 -3.86 -38.57
C ASP A 55 -15.28 -5.06 -37.92
N GLU A 56 -15.43 -5.06 -36.59
CA GLU A 56 -16.09 -6.13 -35.85
C GLU A 56 -17.59 -5.82 -35.69
N ASN A 57 -18.44 -6.85 -35.86
CA ASN A 57 -19.90 -6.73 -35.85
C ASN A 57 -20.46 -5.69 -36.83
N ALA A 58 -19.77 -5.49 -37.96
CA ALA A 58 -20.15 -4.54 -39.00
C ALA A 58 -21.57 -4.79 -39.55
N ASP A 59 -21.99 -6.05 -39.67
CA ASP A 59 -23.33 -6.41 -40.15
C ASP A 59 -24.42 -6.03 -39.13
N ALA A 60 -24.19 -6.27 -37.84
CA ALA A 60 -25.11 -5.88 -36.78
C ALA A 60 -25.20 -4.35 -36.64
N LYS A 61 -24.07 -3.65 -36.77
CA LYS A 61 -24.02 -2.18 -36.77
C LYS A 61 -24.79 -1.59 -37.97
N ARG A 62 -24.59 -2.14 -39.17
CA ARG A 62 -25.36 -1.75 -40.37
C ARG A 62 -26.86 -1.99 -40.19
N ALA A 63 -27.25 -3.15 -39.67
CA ALA A 63 -28.66 -3.45 -39.42
C ALA A 63 -29.31 -2.50 -38.40
N VAL A 64 -28.60 -2.11 -37.32
CA VAL A 64 -29.08 -1.12 -36.35
C VAL A 64 -29.19 0.27 -36.99
N ARG A 65 -28.23 0.67 -37.82
CA ARG A 65 -28.27 1.94 -38.56
C ARG A 65 -29.48 2.01 -39.49
N ASP A 66 -29.68 0.96 -40.28
CA ASP A 66 -30.75 0.88 -41.27
C ASP A 66 -32.13 0.86 -40.59
N ALA A 67 -32.25 0.16 -39.45
CA ALA A 67 -33.48 0.12 -38.65
C ALA A 67 -33.77 1.43 -37.89
N LEU A 68 -32.72 2.18 -37.51
CA LEU A 68 -32.87 3.46 -36.82
C LEU A 68 -33.30 4.59 -37.75
N ALA A 69 -32.90 4.54 -39.03
CA ALA A 69 -33.23 5.50 -40.09
C ALA A 69 -33.02 6.98 -39.68
N ASN A 70 -32.01 7.25 -38.83
CA ASN A 70 -31.65 8.57 -38.35
C ASN A 70 -30.12 8.69 -38.24
N ASP A 71 -29.50 9.32 -39.25
CA ASP A 71 -28.04 9.39 -39.37
C ASP A 71 -27.38 10.20 -38.24
N TRP A 72 -28.01 11.28 -37.78
CA TRP A 72 -27.47 12.10 -36.70
C TRP A 72 -27.36 11.32 -35.38
N LEU A 73 -28.43 10.60 -35.04
CA LEU A 73 -28.52 9.84 -33.81
C LEU A 73 -27.60 8.60 -33.86
N TRP A 74 -27.52 7.95 -35.01
CA TRP A 74 -26.56 6.87 -35.27
C TRP A 74 -25.10 7.34 -35.07
N ASN A 75 -24.71 8.44 -35.72
CA ASN A 75 -23.34 8.96 -35.67
C ASN A 75 -22.93 9.30 -34.23
N THR A 76 -23.85 9.88 -33.45
CA THR A 76 -23.62 10.24 -32.04
C THR A 76 -23.40 8.99 -31.18
N VAL A 77 -24.27 7.98 -31.28
CA VAL A 77 -24.11 6.72 -30.50
C VAL A 77 -22.86 5.96 -30.91
N CYS A 78 -22.59 5.85 -32.21
CA CYS A 78 -21.40 5.20 -32.72
C CYS A 78 -20.12 5.86 -32.19
N GLY A 79 -20.06 7.19 -32.20
CA GLY A 79 -18.94 7.93 -31.64
C GLY A 79 -18.69 7.59 -30.17
N LEU A 80 -19.73 7.65 -29.34
CA LEU A 80 -19.65 7.38 -27.91
C LEU A 80 -19.24 5.92 -27.62
N LEU A 81 -19.84 4.94 -28.31
CA LEU A 81 -19.52 3.53 -28.12
C LEU A 81 -18.12 3.18 -28.63
N ASN A 82 -17.67 3.78 -29.73
CA ASN A 82 -16.30 3.61 -30.22
C ASN A 82 -15.27 4.16 -29.22
N ILE A 83 -15.52 5.33 -28.63
CA ILE A 83 -14.65 5.90 -27.59
C ILE A 83 -14.59 4.97 -26.37
N ALA A 84 -15.75 4.51 -25.87
CA ALA A 84 -15.83 3.62 -24.72
C ALA A 84 -15.15 2.27 -24.98
N PHE A 85 -15.37 1.68 -26.16
CA PHE A 85 -14.74 0.42 -26.56
C PHE A 85 -13.23 0.56 -26.71
N ASN A 86 -12.74 1.62 -27.35
CA ASN A 86 -11.31 1.87 -27.49
C ASN A 86 -10.64 2.10 -26.13
N ALA A 87 -11.29 2.82 -25.20
CA ALA A 87 -10.78 3.01 -23.84
C ALA A 87 -10.69 1.67 -23.06
N ALA A 88 -11.69 0.80 -23.20
CA ALA A 88 -11.67 -0.54 -22.59
C ALA A 88 -10.59 -1.44 -23.21
N LYS A 89 -10.44 -1.40 -24.54
CA LYS A 89 -9.40 -2.13 -25.29
C LYS A 89 -8.00 -1.61 -24.97
N ASP A 90 -7.82 -0.31 -24.78
CA ASP A 90 -6.58 0.31 -24.29
C ASP A 90 -6.26 -0.11 -22.85
N ALA A 91 -7.27 -0.21 -21.98
CA ALA A 91 -7.07 -0.73 -20.62
C ALA A 91 -6.67 -2.22 -20.62
N GLU A 92 -7.26 -3.02 -21.50
CA GLU A 92 -6.92 -4.44 -21.63
C GLU A 92 -5.57 -4.68 -22.34
N THR A 93 -5.24 -3.88 -23.35
CA THR A 93 -3.91 -3.89 -23.96
C THR A 93 -2.86 -3.35 -23.00
N ARG A 94 -3.15 -2.37 -22.13
CA ARG A 94 -2.26 -2.01 -21.02
C ARG A 94 -2.06 -3.18 -20.05
N LYS A 95 -3.11 -3.95 -19.73
CA LYS A 95 -2.98 -5.21 -18.96
C LYS A 95 -2.10 -6.25 -19.69
N ARG A 96 -2.19 -6.36 -21.02
CA ARG A 96 -1.39 -7.31 -21.83
C ARG A 96 0.03 -6.83 -22.14
N VAL A 97 0.25 -5.53 -22.31
CA VAL A 97 1.59 -4.94 -22.52
C VAL A 97 2.42 -5.09 -21.23
N VAL A 98 1.79 -4.98 -20.06
CA VAL A 98 2.39 -5.37 -18.77
C VAL A 98 2.78 -6.85 -18.76
N MET A 99 2.06 -7.73 -19.45
CA MET A 99 2.43 -9.15 -19.59
C MET A 99 3.54 -9.43 -20.61
N SER A 100 3.86 -8.49 -21.52
CA SER A 100 4.92 -8.66 -22.53
C SER A 100 6.29 -8.10 -22.10
N GLU A 101 6.37 -7.37 -20.98
CA GLU A 101 7.62 -6.85 -20.43
C GLU A 101 8.23 -7.86 -19.42
N SER A 102 8.91 -8.89 -19.97
CA SER A 102 9.71 -9.92 -19.26
C SER A 102 8.95 -10.84 -18.30
N GLU A 103 9.32 -12.13 -18.27
CA GLU A 103 8.88 -13.10 -17.24
C GLU A 103 9.19 -12.64 -15.79
N ALA A 104 9.97 -11.56 -15.62
CA ALA A 104 10.35 -11.01 -14.32
C ALA A 104 9.33 -10.03 -13.71
N ALA A 105 8.32 -9.55 -14.46
CA ALA A 105 7.31 -8.62 -13.94
C ALA A 105 5.92 -9.29 -13.82
N VAL A 106 5.39 -9.35 -12.60
CA VAL A 106 4.14 -10.05 -12.27
C VAL A 106 3.17 -9.09 -11.59
N PHE A 107 1.99 -8.89 -12.18
CA PHE A 107 0.90 -8.17 -11.52
C PHE A 107 0.41 -8.94 -10.29
N VAL A 108 0.21 -8.24 -9.16
CA VAL A 108 -0.27 -8.82 -7.90
C VAL A 108 -1.72 -8.37 -7.66
N PRO A 109 -2.73 -9.19 -8.00
CA PRO A 109 -4.14 -8.79 -7.91
C PRO A 109 -4.56 -8.52 -6.47
N GLY A 110 -5.32 -7.45 -6.24
CA GLY A 110 -5.89 -7.09 -4.93
C GLY A 110 -4.90 -6.49 -3.93
N ALA A 111 -3.58 -6.57 -4.18
CA ALA A 111 -2.57 -6.07 -3.25
C ALA A 111 -2.66 -4.55 -3.04
N PHE A 112 -2.99 -3.78 -4.09
CA PHE A 112 -3.17 -2.34 -3.96
C PHE A 112 -4.34 -2.02 -3.03
N GLU A 113 -5.51 -2.61 -3.30
CA GLU A 113 -6.72 -2.43 -2.52
C GLU A 113 -6.52 -2.91 -1.08
N SER A 114 -5.78 -4.00 -0.88
CA SER A 114 -5.48 -4.54 0.44
C SER A 114 -4.64 -3.59 1.29
N VAL A 115 -3.67 -2.87 0.69
CA VAL A 115 -2.85 -1.89 1.43
C VAL A 115 -3.65 -0.63 1.72
N VAL A 116 -4.35 -0.10 0.72
CA VAL A 116 -5.10 1.17 0.86
C VAL A 116 -6.33 1.02 1.77
N ASN A 117 -6.97 -0.15 1.79
CA ASN A 117 -8.10 -0.43 2.68
C ASN A 117 -7.68 -1.13 3.98
N ALA A 118 -6.39 -1.05 4.35
CA ALA A 118 -5.90 -1.69 5.57
C ALA A 118 -6.60 -1.11 6.81
N ARG A 119 -6.96 -1.99 7.74
CA ARG A 119 -7.74 -1.65 8.93
C ARG A 119 -6.83 -1.24 10.08
N TRP A 120 -7.27 -0.24 10.83
CA TRP A 120 -6.58 0.24 12.01
C TRP A 120 -7.15 -0.41 13.26
N SER A 121 -6.30 -0.62 14.25
CA SER A 121 -6.66 -0.85 15.64
C SER A 121 -5.57 -0.24 16.52
N HIS A 122 -5.83 -0.10 17.82
CA HIS A 122 -4.86 0.47 18.74
C HIS A 122 -5.00 -0.07 20.15
N VAL A 123 -3.97 0.17 20.96
CA VAL A 123 -3.91 -0.28 22.35
C VAL A 123 -3.70 0.91 23.28
N LEU A 124 -4.55 0.99 24.30
CA LEU A 124 -4.50 2.00 25.35
C LEU A 124 -4.10 1.36 26.69
N SER A 125 -3.24 2.02 27.44
CA SER A 125 -2.87 1.62 28.81
C SER A 125 -3.72 2.32 29.87
N GLY A 126 -3.71 1.76 31.09
CA GLY A 126 -4.34 2.35 32.26
C GLY A 126 -5.85 2.13 32.36
N GLU A 127 -6.39 1.10 31.68
CA GLU A 127 -7.79 0.71 31.80
C GLU A 127 -7.96 -0.32 32.93
N ALA A 128 -8.69 0.04 34.00
CA ALA A 128 -8.95 -0.87 35.11
C ALA A 128 -9.79 -2.08 34.65
N GLY A 129 -9.46 -3.28 35.16
CA GLY A 129 -10.17 -4.51 34.80
C GLY A 129 -9.70 -5.17 33.49
N MET A 130 -8.85 -4.50 32.69
CA MET A 130 -8.24 -5.10 31.51
C MET A 130 -6.96 -5.87 31.87
N PRO A 131 -6.61 -6.97 31.14
CA PRO A 131 -5.36 -7.68 31.33
C PRO A 131 -4.16 -6.73 31.23
N HIS A 132 -3.40 -6.63 32.32
CA HIS A 132 -2.27 -5.69 32.44
C HIS A 132 -2.62 -4.20 32.19
N GLY A 133 -3.89 -3.83 32.33
CA GLY A 133 -4.38 -2.49 32.04
C GLY A 133 -4.38 -2.12 30.57
N MET A 134 -4.30 -3.10 29.65
CA MET A 134 -4.21 -2.91 28.21
C MET A 134 -5.57 -3.14 27.55
N ARG A 135 -6.16 -2.07 26.99
CA ARG A 135 -7.41 -2.13 26.22
C ARG A 135 -7.11 -2.08 24.73
N VAL A 136 -7.66 -3.02 23.97
CA VAL A 136 -7.61 -3.02 22.51
C VAL A 136 -8.88 -2.38 21.95
N VAL A 137 -8.72 -1.49 20.98
CA VAL A 137 -9.82 -0.76 20.35
C VAL A 137 -9.66 -0.89 18.83
N ASP A 138 -10.77 -1.14 18.14
CA ASP A 138 -10.82 -1.16 16.67
C ASP A 138 -10.88 0.26 16.12
N GLY A 139 -10.22 0.49 14.99
CA GLY A 139 -10.07 1.81 14.38
C GLY A 139 -8.83 2.60 14.82
N LEU A 140 -8.69 3.78 14.22
CA LEU A 140 -7.63 4.74 14.54
C LEU A 140 -7.92 5.41 15.89
N PRO A 141 -6.91 5.68 16.75
CA PRO A 141 -7.15 6.47 17.96
C PRO A 141 -7.58 7.90 17.61
N GLU A 142 -8.36 8.52 18.50
CA GLU A 142 -8.79 9.93 18.36
C GLU A 142 -7.60 10.88 18.26
N ASN A 143 -6.53 10.60 19.01
CA ASN A 143 -5.31 11.39 19.04
C ASN A 143 -4.11 10.48 18.72
N VAL A 144 -3.56 10.62 17.52
CA VAL A 144 -2.27 10.05 17.14
C VAL A 144 -1.15 10.93 17.70
N TRP A 145 0.01 10.34 18.04
CA TRP A 145 1.16 11.10 18.53
C TRP A 145 1.57 12.19 17.54
N SER A 146 1.68 13.44 18.02
CA SER A 146 2.14 14.56 17.21
C SER A 146 3.65 14.46 16.96
N TYR A 147 4.17 15.26 16.02
CA TYR A 147 5.61 15.34 15.83
C TYR A 147 6.33 15.76 17.12
N ALA A 148 5.79 16.71 17.89
CA ALA A 148 6.37 17.12 19.16
C ALA A 148 6.46 15.98 20.18
N ASP A 149 5.45 15.09 20.22
CA ASP A 149 5.41 13.94 21.14
C ASP A 149 6.47 12.89 20.81
N VAL A 150 6.82 12.75 19.53
CA VAL A 150 7.73 11.70 19.06
C VAL A 150 9.10 12.22 18.63
N ASN A 151 9.33 13.53 18.55
CA ASN A 151 10.59 14.12 18.07
C ASN A 151 11.71 14.03 19.11
N TYR A 152 12.03 12.80 19.52
CA TYR A 152 13.17 12.47 20.34
C TYR A 152 14.17 11.66 19.50
N SER A 153 15.20 12.35 18.99
CA SER A 153 16.24 11.72 18.17
C SER A 153 17.37 11.24 19.07
N PRO A 154 17.59 9.92 19.21
CA PRO A 154 18.65 9.40 20.06
C PRO A 154 20.02 9.65 19.43
N LEU A 155 21.03 9.82 20.27
CA LEU A 155 22.41 9.57 19.85
C LEU A 155 22.63 8.08 19.61
N PRO A 156 23.61 7.65 18.79
CA PRO A 156 23.86 6.23 18.52
C PRO A 156 24.02 5.36 19.78
N LEU A 157 24.60 5.92 20.85
CA LEU A 157 24.81 5.22 22.12
C LEU A 157 23.57 5.25 23.05
N GLU A 158 22.53 6.00 22.68
CA GLU A 158 21.31 6.19 23.49
C GLU A 158 20.08 5.48 22.91
N VAL A 159 20.23 4.69 21.84
CA VAL A 159 19.11 4.01 21.15
C VAL A 159 18.34 3.02 22.04
N ASN A 160 18.93 2.60 23.17
CA ASN A 160 18.30 1.75 24.18
C ASN A 160 17.58 2.53 25.28
N ARG A 161 17.73 3.86 25.32
CA ARG A 161 17.10 4.70 26.35
C ARG A 161 15.62 4.88 26.00
N GLN A 162 14.76 4.69 27.00
CA GLN A 162 13.33 4.95 26.83
C GLN A 162 13.10 6.43 26.55
N ALA A 163 12.41 6.71 25.44
CA ALA A 163 11.97 8.07 25.12
C ALA A 163 10.87 8.49 26.11
N PRO A 164 10.76 9.80 26.43
CA PRO A 164 9.65 10.31 27.21
C PRO A 164 8.29 9.88 26.64
N ARG A 165 7.37 9.44 27.51
CA ARG A 165 6.08 8.87 27.09
C ARG A 165 4.95 9.64 27.75
N ASN A 166 4.15 10.32 26.93
CA ASN A 166 2.91 10.97 27.34
C ASN A 166 1.69 10.22 26.78
N GLY A 167 0.58 10.29 27.51
CA GLY A 167 -0.70 9.71 27.13
C GLY A 167 -0.80 8.19 27.34
N LYS A 168 -1.99 7.67 27.05
CA LYS A 168 -2.35 6.25 27.21
C LYS A 168 -2.11 5.42 25.95
N LEU A 169 -1.92 6.04 24.79
CA LEU A 169 -1.69 5.32 23.54
C LEU A 169 -0.37 4.57 23.58
N GLU A 170 -0.42 3.26 23.46
CA GLU A 170 0.76 2.41 23.54
C GLU A 170 1.31 2.04 22.16
N ILE A 171 0.46 1.42 21.34
CA ILE A 171 0.75 1.06 19.95
C ILE A 171 -0.50 1.26 19.10
N MET A 172 -0.30 1.45 17.80
CA MET A 172 -1.34 1.25 16.79
C MET A 172 -1.02 -0.01 15.99
N VAL A 173 -1.97 -0.57 15.27
CA VAL A 173 -1.78 -1.75 14.43
C VAL A 173 -2.53 -1.57 13.13
N VAL A 174 -1.84 -1.77 12.01
CA VAL A 174 -2.41 -1.72 10.66
C VAL A 174 -2.46 -3.12 10.09
N SER A 175 -3.66 -3.56 9.70
CA SER A 175 -3.92 -4.91 9.21
C SER A 175 -4.36 -4.89 7.74
N SER A 176 -3.56 -5.49 6.87
CA SER A 176 -3.83 -5.64 5.45
C SER A 176 -4.26 -7.07 5.14
N GLU A 177 -5.36 -7.27 4.40
CA GLU A 177 -5.96 -8.60 4.18
C GLU A 177 -5.05 -9.58 3.44
N ASP A 178 -4.30 -9.07 2.46
CA ASP A 178 -3.32 -9.80 1.66
C ASP A 178 -1.89 -9.69 2.20
N GLY A 179 -1.65 -8.86 3.22
CA GLY A 179 -0.32 -8.67 3.83
C GLY A 179 0.44 -7.46 3.29
N TRP A 180 1.77 -7.49 3.43
CA TRP A 180 2.67 -6.37 3.11
C TRP A 180 3.84 -6.83 2.24
N PRO A 181 4.55 -5.92 1.54
CA PRO A 181 5.75 -6.28 0.77
C PRO A 181 6.77 -7.10 1.58
N TYR A 182 6.99 -6.76 2.85
CA TYR A 182 7.90 -7.49 3.72
C TYR A 182 7.47 -8.93 4.01
N THR A 183 6.18 -9.17 4.16
CA THR A 183 5.62 -10.50 4.44
C THR A 183 5.29 -11.27 3.16
N GLN A 184 5.42 -10.62 2.00
CA GLN A 184 4.84 -10.99 0.71
C GLN A 184 3.30 -10.96 0.74
N PHE A 185 2.72 -10.51 -0.37
CA PHE A 185 1.28 -10.54 -0.56
C PHE A 185 0.81 -11.97 -0.82
N ARG A 186 -0.32 -12.33 -0.23
CA ARG A 186 -0.95 -13.64 -0.39
C ARG A 186 -1.24 -14.00 -1.85
N ASN A 187 -1.56 -12.99 -2.67
CA ASN A 187 -1.98 -13.16 -4.05
C ASN A 187 -0.81 -13.13 -5.04
N GLU A 188 0.43 -13.09 -4.56
CA GLU A 188 1.60 -13.39 -5.38
C GLU A 188 1.53 -14.85 -5.83
N ARG A 189 1.47 -15.12 -7.15
CA ARG A 189 1.66 -16.49 -7.63
C ARG A 189 3.03 -16.95 -7.16
N ARG A 190 3.07 -18.01 -6.34
CA ARG A 190 4.33 -18.63 -5.91
C ARG A 190 5.16 -18.92 -7.16
N SER A 191 6.17 -18.09 -7.44
CA SER A 191 7.21 -18.48 -8.37
C SER A 191 7.88 -19.70 -7.75
N VAL A 192 7.88 -20.79 -8.52
CA VAL A 192 8.64 -21.99 -8.25
C VAL A 192 10.09 -21.55 -7.97
N ASP A 193 10.68 -22.07 -6.90
CA ASP A 193 12.09 -21.95 -6.52
C ASP A 193 12.64 -20.63 -5.92
N SER A 194 11.87 -19.92 -5.08
CA SER A 194 12.52 -19.01 -4.13
C SER A 194 12.82 -19.73 -2.80
N ASN A 195 14.11 -19.98 -2.52
CA ASN A 195 14.64 -20.39 -1.20
C ASN A 195 14.34 -19.38 -0.07
N ALA A 196 13.45 -18.42 -0.32
CA ALA A 196 13.08 -17.33 0.55
C ALA A 196 12.39 -17.76 1.85
N GLY A 197 12.05 -19.03 2.05
CA GLY A 197 11.49 -19.54 3.31
C GLY A 197 12.50 -19.56 4.47
N VAL A 198 13.80 -19.64 4.18
CA VAL A 198 14.85 -19.67 5.21
C VAL A 198 15.12 -18.25 5.69
N GLY A 199 14.87 -17.98 6.98
CA GLY A 199 15.03 -16.64 7.59
C GLY A 199 13.76 -15.81 7.73
N ARG A 200 12.57 -16.33 7.35
CA ARG A 200 11.26 -15.67 7.60
C ARG A 200 10.78 -15.82 9.04
N GLY A 201 11.63 -15.51 10.01
CA GLY A 201 11.20 -15.28 11.38
C GLY A 201 10.49 -13.94 11.47
N GLY A 202 9.25 -13.85 11.01
CA GLY A 202 8.40 -12.70 11.32
C GLY A 202 8.26 -12.56 12.84
N VAL A 203 8.07 -11.33 13.32
CA VAL A 203 7.78 -11.03 14.74
C VAL A 203 6.60 -11.86 15.26
N LEU A 204 5.73 -12.32 14.35
CA LEU A 204 4.49 -13.04 14.64
C LEU A 204 4.55 -14.56 14.39
N ASN A 205 5.71 -15.18 14.14
CA ASN A 205 5.84 -16.62 13.80
C ASN A 205 4.95 -17.11 12.63
N ALA A 206 4.28 -16.20 11.91
CA ALA A 206 3.45 -16.50 10.76
C ALA A 206 4.12 -15.93 9.50
N PRO A 207 4.45 -16.78 8.51
CA PRO A 207 5.03 -16.33 7.24
C PRO A 207 4.12 -15.40 6.43
N THR A 208 2.89 -15.14 6.88
CA THR A 208 1.88 -14.25 6.29
C THR A 208 1.23 -13.37 7.35
N SER A 209 2.03 -12.57 8.05
CA SER A 209 1.51 -11.67 9.09
C SER A 209 0.78 -10.49 8.44
N LYS A 210 -0.55 -10.46 8.58
CA LYS A 210 -1.41 -9.40 8.02
C LYS A 210 -1.29 -8.08 8.78
N ALA A 211 -0.95 -8.16 10.06
CA ALA A 211 -0.92 -7.06 11.00
C ALA A 211 0.50 -6.55 11.24
N VAL A 212 0.66 -5.23 11.28
CA VAL A 212 1.91 -4.53 11.57
C VAL A 212 1.65 -3.55 12.70
N TYR A 213 2.38 -3.69 13.82
CA TYR A 213 2.26 -2.74 14.93
C TYR A 213 3.17 -1.53 14.72
N ILE A 214 2.64 -0.36 15.06
CA ILE A 214 3.19 0.96 14.87
C ILE A 214 3.44 1.58 16.24
N ARG A 215 4.72 1.85 16.50
CA ARG A 215 5.28 2.47 17.70
C ARG A 215 5.57 3.96 17.45
N ARG A 216 5.77 4.73 18.53
CA ARG A 216 6.14 6.17 18.46
C ARG A 216 7.31 6.42 17.51
N GLU A 217 8.29 5.55 17.57
CA GLU A 217 9.50 5.64 16.75
C GLU A 217 9.23 5.49 15.24
N VAL A 218 8.29 4.62 14.87
CA VAL A 218 7.86 4.45 13.46
C VAL A 218 7.16 5.74 12.97
N VAL A 219 6.35 6.35 13.84
CA VAL A 219 5.67 7.63 13.54
C VAL A 219 6.68 8.79 13.44
N ARG A 220 7.72 8.80 14.28
CA ARG A 220 8.83 9.77 14.19
C ARG A 220 9.55 9.69 12.84
N VAL A 221 9.86 8.47 12.39
CA VAL A 221 10.48 8.23 11.07
C VAL A 221 9.58 8.78 9.97
N TRP A 222 8.27 8.49 10.02
CA TRP A 222 7.32 9.03 9.06
C TRP A 222 7.36 10.55 9.01
N TYR A 223 7.25 11.26 10.14
CA TYR A 223 7.25 12.73 10.13
C TYR A 223 8.52 13.32 9.52
N ILE A 224 9.70 12.74 9.79
CA ILE A 224 10.96 13.19 9.19
C ILE A 224 10.94 12.95 7.67
N VAL A 225 10.47 11.78 7.22
CA VAL A 225 10.36 11.44 5.80
C VAL A 225 9.36 12.35 5.09
N GLU A 226 8.19 12.56 5.70
CA GLU A 226 7.12 13.43 5.22
C GLU A 226 7.63 14.86 5.04
N GLU A 227 8.33 15.42 6.04
CA GLU A 227 8.89 16.76 5.98
C GLU A 227 9.81 16.93 4.75
N LYS A 228 10.69 15.94 4.48
CA LYS A 228 11.61 16.01 3.34
C LYS A 228 10.91 15.82 2.00
N MET A 229 9.91 14.93 1.95
CA MET A 229 9.09 14.73 0.75
C MET A 229 8.26 15.98 0.43
N ARG A 230 7.61 16.58 1.43
CA ARG A 230 6.83 17.81 1.30
C ARG A 230 7.70 18.98 0.84
N ALA A 231 8.90 19.13 1.40
CA ALA A 231 9.87 20.13 0.98
C ALA A 231 10.28 19.99 -0.51
N TRP A 232 10.28 18.77 -1.05
CA TRP A 232 10.59 18.50 -2.45
C TRP A 232 9.39 18.72 -3.39
N TYR A 233 8.24 18.09 -3.12
CA TYR A 233 7.12 18.07 -4.06
C TYR A 233 6.18 19.27 -3.94
N ILE A 234 5.97 19.77 -2.73
CA ILE A 234 4.99 20.83 -2.45
C ILE A 234 5.70 22.17 -2.30
N GLU A 235 6.67 22.26 -1.39
CA GLU A 235 7.29 23.55 -1.08
C GLU A 235 8.38 23.97 -2.08
N ARG A 236 8.91 23.02 -2.86
CA ARG A 236 9.98 23.25 -3.85
C ARG A 236 11.22 23.96 -3.28
N LYS A 237 11.52 23.74 -2.00
CA LYS A 237 12.65 24.36 -1.29
C LYS A 237 13.99 23.66 -1.50
N LEU A 238 13.96 22.44 -2.04
CA LEU A 238 15.15 21.61 -2.22
C LEU A 238 15.58 21.64 -3.68
N VAL A 239 16.89 21.75 -3.92
CA VAL A 239 17.48 21.66 -5.28
C VAL A 239 17.46 20.21 -5.80
N LYS A 240 17.61 19.25 -4.88
CA LYS A 240 17.50 17.81 -5.15
C LYS A 240 16.68 17.14 -4.04
N PRO A 241 15.92 16.07 -4.33
CA PRO A 241 15.21 15.35 -3.28
C PRO A 241 16.21 14.75 -2.29
N ARG A 242 15.80 14.63 -1.02
CA ARG A 242 16.67 14.07 0.01
C ARG A 242 16.48 12.56 0.16
N THR A 243 17.56 11.90 0.53
CA THR A 243 17.55 10.53 1.03
C THR A 243 17.49 10.53 2.56
N CYS A 244 16.54 9.80 3.14
CA CYS A 244 16.47 9.53 4.57
C CYS A 244 17.04 8.12 4.84
N ILE A 245 18.05 8.00 5.68
CA ILE A 245 18.70 6.73 6.00
C ILE A 245 18.30 6.35 7.44
N VAL A 246 17.47 5.33 7.54
CA VAL A 246 16.88 4.83 8.78
C VAL A 246 17.72 3.66 9.28
N ILE A 247 18.52 3.94 10.30
CA ILE A 247 19.45 2.98 10.91
C ILE A 247 18.85 2.45 12.19
N GLY A 248 18.87 1.13 12.37
CA GLY A 248 18.45 0.54 13.64
C GLY A 248 18.93 -0.90 13.79
N THR A 249 18.94 -1.37 15.03
CA THR A 249 19.41 -2.71 15.38
C THR A 249 18.70 -3.80 14.56
N PRO A 250 19.40 -4.85 14.09
CA PRO A 250 18.73 -6.00 13.47
C PRO A 250 17.66 -6.58 14.39
N GLY A 251 16.49 -6.93 13.83
CA GLY A 251 15.37 -7.49 14.60
C GLY A 251 14.43 -6.48 15.29
N ILE A 252 14.73 -5.17 15.23
CA ILE A 252 13.91 -4.07 15.79
C ILE A 252 12.61 -3.77 15.01
N GLY A 253 12.38 -4.43 13.87
CA GLY A 253 11.17 -4.23 13.08
C GLY A 253 11.20 -3.07 12.06
N LYS A 254 12.37 -2.57 11.61
CA LYS A 254 12.43 -1.53 10.54
C LYS A 254 11.68 -1.96 9.27
N SER A 255 12.10 -3.08 8.69
CA SER A 255 11.58 -3.65 7.46
C SER A 255 10.10 -4.03 7.60
N PHE A 256 9.75 -4.63 8.73
CA PHE A 256 8.39 -5.08 9.02
C PHE A 256 7.41 -3.93 9.32
N ALA A 257 7.80 -2.99 10.19
CA ALA A 257 6.93 -1.92 10.68
C ALA A 257 7.14 -0.58 9.97
N CYS A 258 8.37 -0.05 9.93
CA CYS A 258 8.63 1.23 9.26
C CYS A 258 8.32 1.14 7.76
N GLY A 259 8.81 0.11 7.06
CA GLY A 259 8.59 -0.03 5.62
C GLY A 259 7.10 -0.11 5.24
N SER A 260 6.35 -0.98 5.90
CA SER A 260 4.91 -1.14 5.71
C SER A 260 4.12 0.12 6.03
N PHE A 261 4.42 0.79 7.14
CA PHE A 261 3.75 2.03 7.53
C PHE A 261 4.07 3.19 6.60
N LEU A 262 5.33 3.34 6.18
CA LEU A 262 5.73 4.34 5.19
C LEU A 262 4.97 4.11 3.89
N LEU A 263 4.90 2.86 3.39
CA LEU A 263 4.12 2.55 2.20
C LEU A 263 2.66 2.97 2.36
N TYR A 264 2.01 2.59 3.46
CA TYR A 264 0.63 2.98 3.75
C TYR A 264 0.46 4.51 3.70
N GLN A 265 1.26 5.23 4.49
CA GLN A 265 1.18 6.69 4.57
C GLN A 265 1.44 7.37 3.23
N LEU A 266 2.41 6.91 2.45
CA LEU A 266 2.74 7.46 1.12
C LEU A 266 1.60 7.31 0.11
N LEU A 267 0.83 6.21 0.17
CA LEU A 267 -0.31 6.00 -0.72
C LEU A 267 -1.51 6.87 -0.35
N HIS A 268 -1.69 7.16 0.95
CA HIS A 268 -2.76 8.03 1.46
C HIS A 268 -2.41 9.52 1.47
N TYR A 269 -1.14 9.89 1.25
CA TYR A 269 -0.68 11.27 1.39
C TYR A 269 -1.36 12.23 0.40
N GLU A 270 -1.95 13.30 0.93
CA GLU A 270 -2.53 14.42 0.15
C GLU A 270 -3.43 13.94 -1.00
N GLY A 271 -4.30 12.96 -0.73
CA GLY A 271 -5.25 12.42 -1.71
C GLY A 271 -4.60 11.70 -2.90
N GLY A 272 -3.39 11.15 -2.71
CA GLY A 272 -2.65 10.47 -3.76
C GLY A 272 -1.68 11.38 -4.51
N LEU A 273 -0.94 12.23 -3.77
CA LEU A 273 0.12 13.07 -4.35
C LEU A 273 1.13 12.23 -5.13
N LEU A 274 1.52 11.08 -4.60
CA LEU A 274 2.46 10.18 -5.25
C LEU A 274 1.75 9.30 -6.26
N ASP A 275 2.33 9.24 -7.45
CA ASP A 275 1.85 8.42 -8.56
C ASP A 275 2.36 6.99 -8.45
N VAL A 276 3.59 6.85 -7.94
CA VAL A 276 4.29 5.57 -7.90
C VAL A 276 5.14 5.47 -6.63
N VAL A 277 5.02 4.37 -5.90
CA VAL A 277 5.93 4.02 -4.81
C VAL A 277 6.67 2.76 -5.23
N ALA A 278 8.01 2.81 -5.26
CA ALA A 278 8.86 1.67 -5.54
C ALA A 278 9.45 1.14 -4.23
N TYR A 279 9.10 -0.09 -3.86
CA TYR A 279 9.59 -0.76 -2.66
C TYR A 279 10.57 -1.87 -3.06
N PHE A 280 11.86 -1.62 -2.87
CA PHE A 280 12.92 -2.60 -3.04
C PHE A 280 13.12 -3.38 -1.75
N ILE A 281 13.08 -4.71 -1.85
CA ILE A 281 13.24 -5.60 -0.71
C ILE A 281 13.96 -6.87 -1.13
N ARG A 282 15.03 -7.20 -0.41
CA ARG A 282 15.86 -8.39 -0.69
C ARG A 282 16.35 -8.35 -2.16
N ASP A 283 15.94 -9.32 -2.96
CA ASP A 283 16.25 -9.53 -4.37
C ASP A 283 15.14 -9.08 -5.32
N SER A 284 14.01 -8.58 -4.80
CA SER A 284 12.84 -8.17 -5.57
C SER A 284 12.47 -6.70 -5.37
N ALA A 285 11.52 -6.22 -6.17
CA ALA A 285 10.95 -4.88 -6.02
C ALA A 285 9.46 -4.84 -6.37
N TYR A 286 8.67 -4.16 -5.54
CA TYR A 286 7.28 -3.86 -5.82
C TYR A 286 7.20 -2.44 -6.40
N VAL A 287 6.60 -2.29 -7.58
CA VAL A 287 6.25 -1.00 -8.14
C VAL A 287 4.75 -0.82 -7.97
N ILE A 288 4.36 0.04 -7.04
CA ILE A 288 2.97 0.33 -6.70
C ILE A 288 2.54 1.60 -7.43
N HIS A 289 1.62 1.48 -8.36
CA HIS A 289 0.97 2.61 -9.01
C HIS A 289 -0.25 3.03 -8.20
N ASN A 290 -0.28 4.29 -7.77
CA ASN A 290 -1.39 4.83 -7.01
C ASN A 290 -2.63 5.02 -7.89
N ALA A 291 -3.81 4.93 -7.29
CA ALA A 291 -5.06 5.16 -7.97
C ALA A 291 -5.19 6.63 -8.38
N ARG A 292 -5.81 6.87 -9.54
CA ARG A 292 -6.14 8.21 -10.04
C ARG A 292 -7.59 8.22 -10.55
N PRO A 293 -8.22 9.40 -10.74
CA PRO A 293 -9.55 9.47 -11.33
C PRO A 293 -9.63 8.68 -12.64
N GLY A 294 -10.47 7.63 -12.67
CA GLY A 294 -10.64 6.74 -13.82
C GLY A 294 -9.53 5.69 -14.05
N VAL A 295 -8.51 5.63 -13.19
CA VAL A 295 -7.41 4.65 -13.29
C VAL A 295 -7.24 3.93 -11.95
N PRO A 296 -7.55 2.62 -11.87
CA PRO A 296 -7.35 1.86 -10.64
C PRO A 296 -5.85 1.78 -10.30
N GLY A 297 -5.55 1.74 -9.00
CA GLY A 297 -4.19 1.45 -8.54
C GLY A 297 -3.78 0.03 -8.89
N SER A 298 -2.48 -0.24 -8.86
CA SER A 298 -1.94 -1.56 -9.17
C SER A 298 -0.61 -1.81 -8.49
N VAL A 299 -0.31 -3.08 -8.23
CA VAL A 299 0.99 -3.54 -7.73
C VAL A 299 1.60 -4.47 -8.75
N VAL A 300 2.84 -4.20 -9.14
CA VAL A 300 3.65 -5.07 -10.01
C VAL A 300 4.90 -5.49 -9.25
N LEU A 301 5.07 -6.79 -9.07
CA LEU A 301 6.26 -7.40 -8.50
C LEU A 301 7.28 -7.66 -9.60
N TYR A 302 8.50 -7.19 -9.39
CA TYR A 302 9.67 -7.48 -10.20
C TYR A 302 10.56 -8.45 -9.42
N SER A 303 10.80 -9.64 -9.96
CA SER A 303 11.75 -10.61 -9.37
C SER A 303 13.21 -10.21 -9.58
N ASP A 304 13.49 -9.30 -10.52
CA ASP A 304 14.79 -8.67 -10.73
C ASP A 304 14.69 -7.16 -10.45
N GLN A 305 15.46 -6.69 -9.45
CA GLN A 305 15.53 -5.27 -9.12
C GLN A 305 16.01 -4.40 -10.28
N ARG A 306 16.87 -4.89 -11.17
CA ARG A 306 17.36 -4.11 -12.32
C ARG A 306 16.23 -3.77 -13.28
N ALA A 307 15.33 -4.72 -13.53
CA ALA A 307 14.14 -4.49 -14.33
C ALA A 307 13.23 -3.41 -13.72
N ALA A 308 13.02 -3.44 -12.40
CA ALA A 308 12.29 -2.40 -11.69
C ALA A 308 12.96 -1.02 -11.80
N VAL A 309 14.29 -0.95 -11.60
CA VAL A 309 15.07 0.28 -11.75
C VAL A 309 14.91 0.89 -13.14
N LEU A 310 15.03 0.08 -14.20
CA LEU A 310 14.83 0.55 -15.58
C LEU A 310 13.43 1.10 -15.80
N LYS A 311 12.40 0.45 -15.23
CA LYS A 311 11.02 0.91 -15.33
C LYS A 311 10.81 2.24 -14.63
N ILE A 312 11.29 2.39 -13.39
CA ILE A 312 11.11 3.64 -12.63
C ILE A 312 11.92 4.80 -13.21
N LYS A 313 13.13 4.56 -13.76
CA LYS A 313 13.92 5.60 -14.44
C LYS A 313 13.17 6.21 -15.62
N LYS A 314 12.47 5.39 -16.42
CA LYS A 314 11.67 5.85 -17.57
C LYS A 314 10.52 6.78 -17.17
N MET A 315 9.98 6.64 -15.95
CA MET A 315 8.88 7.47 -15.45
C MET A 315 9.30 8.58 -14.48
N ALA A 316 10.56 8.56 -14.01
CA ALA A 316 11.02 9.45 -12.94
C ALA A 316 10.89 10.94 -13.28
N SER A 317 11.03 11.31 -14.55
CA SER A 317 10.92 12.69 -15.01
C SER A 317 9.48 13.19 -15.18
N CYS A 318 8.50 12.29 -15.32
CA CYS A 318 7.11 12.64 -15.64
C CYS A 318 6.10 12.23 -14.57
N LYS A 319 6.52 11.45 -13.57
CA LYS A 319 5.70 10.99 -12.45
C LYS A 319 6.32 11.42 -11.13
N ARG A 320 5.48 11.76 -10.17
CA ARG A 320 5.89 11.96 -8.78
C ARG A 320 5.98 10.58 -8.13
N GLY A 321 7.17 10.17 -7.73
CA GLY A 321 7.33 8.90 -7.06
C GLY A 321 8.20 8.96 -5.82
N PHE A 322 8.23 7.84 -5.12
CA PHE A 322 8.99 7.69 -3.89
C PHE A 322 9.63 6.30 -3.87
N VAL A 323 10.86 6.21 -3.35
CA VAL A 323 11.59 4.94 -3.27
C VAL A 323 11.76 4.53 -1.81
N ILE A 324 11.37 3.30 -1.49
CA ILE A 324 11.69 2.61 -0.24
C ILE A 324 12.72 1.53 -0.57
N VAL A 325 13.87 1.56 0.08
CA VAL A 325 14.92 0.55 -0.04
C VAL A 325 15.08 -0.15 1.29
N ASP A 326 14.81 -1.44 1.32
CA ASP A 326 14.95 -2.29 2.50
C ASP A 326 16.16 -3.22 2.31
N ILE A 327 17.29 -2.80 2.88
CA ILE A 327 18.57 -3.51 2.73
C ILE A 327 18.55 -4.75 3.62
N SER A 328 18.68 -5.91 2.99
CA SER A 328 18.71 -7.20 3.70
C SER A 328 20.05 -7.44 4.40
N GLU A 329 20.12 -8.48 5.24
CA GLU A 329 21.37 -8.87 5.93
C GLU A 329 22.51 -9.21 4.96
N LYS A 330 22.20 -9.58 3.71
CA LYS A 330 23.22 -9.84 2.67
C LYS A 330 23.87 -8.55 2.13
N GLY A 331 23.38 -7.38 2.52
CA GLY A 331 23.91 -6.10 2.06
C GLY A 331 23.65 -5.85 0.57
N GLU A 332 22.75 -6.59 -0.05
CA GLU A 332 22.35 -6.39 -1.45
C GLU A 332 21.60 -5.05 -1.54
N VAL A 333 22.26 -4.08 -2.18
CA VAL A 333 21.71 -2.75 -2.43
C VAL A 333 21.22 -2.70 -3.88
N PRO A 334 20.03 -2.12 -4.13
CA PRO A 334 19.60 -1.86 -5.50
C PRO A 334 20.64 -1.01 -6.26
N SER A 335 20.66 -1.12 -7.58
CA SER A 335 21.60 -0.40 -8.44
C SER A 335 21.75 1.07 -8.06
N GLU A 336 22.99 1.59 -8.08
CA GLU A 336 23.29 3.01 -7.87
C GLU A 336 22.48 3.93 -8.80
N GLU A 337 22.02 3.38 -9.93
CA GLU A 337 21.20 4.03 -10.94
C GLU A 337 19.76 4.39 -10.53
N LEU A 338 19.35 4.14 -9.28
CA LEU A 338 18.07 4.59 -8.77
C LEU A 338 17.85 6.10 -9.06
N PRO A 339 16.63 6.52 -9.44
CA PRO A 339 16.33 7.91 -9.81
C PRO A 339 16.25 8.85 -8.59
N THR A 340 17.23 8.77 -7.70
CA THR A 340 17.34 9.54 -6.45
C THR A 340 17.58 11.03 -6.69
N ASN A 341 17.79 11.47 -7.93
CA ASN A 341 17.80 12.88 -8.31
C ASN A 341 16.39 13.42 -8.59
N PHE A 342 15.40 12.55 -8.78
CA PHE A 342 14.02 12.91 -9.08
C PHE A 342 13.06 12.55 -7.96
N TRP A 343 13.27 11.40 -7.31
CA TRP A 343 12.36 10.86 -6.30
C TRP A 343 13.02 10.84 -4.92
N PRO A 344 12.35 11.38 -3.88
CA PRO A 344 12.76 11.18 -2.50
C PRO A 344 12.88 9.69 -2.18
N THR A 345 13.83 9.36 -1.32
CA THR A 345 14.18 7.96 -1.03
C THR A 345 14.33 7.75 0.47
N VAL A 346 13.81 6.65 0.98
CA VAL A 346 14.12 6.16 2.32
C VAL A 346 14.89 4.85 2.23
N VAL A 347 15.94 4.69 3.01
CA VAL A 347 16.76 3.49 3.09
C VAL A 347 16.67 2.93 4.49
N LEU A 348 16.13 1.73 4.64
CA LEU A 348 16.06 0.98 5.88
C LEU A 348 17.28 0.06 5.95
N THR A 349 18.12 0.23 6.97
CA THR A 349 19.41 -0.47 7.03
C THR A 349 19.85 -0.80 8.46
N SER A 350 20.71 -1.81 8.58
CA SER A 350 21.39 -2.13 9.83
C SER A 350 22.46 -1.07 10.15
N PRO A 351 23.03 -1.06 11.37
CA PRO A 351 24.09 -0.13 11.74
C PRO A 351 25.43 -0.39 11.03
N ASP A 352 25.51 -1.41 10.17
CA ASP A 352 26.72 -1.69 9.39
C ASP A 352 26.98 -0.57 8.38
N VAL A 353 28.10 0.13 8.57
CA VAL A 353 28.51 1.28 7.74
C VAL A 353 28.60 0.88 6.27
N ASN A 354 29.04 -0.35 5.98
CA ASN A 354 29.16 -0.83 4.60
C ASN A 354 27.82 -0.83 3.85
N HIS A 355 26.69 -0.88 4.56
CA HIS A 355 25.37 -0.89 3.95
C HIS A 355 24.83 0.50 3.59
N TYR A 356 25.37 1.59 4.15
CA TYR A 356 24.79 2.93 3.95
C TYR A 356 25.79 4.05 3.67
N ASP A 357 27.10 3.78 3.73
CA ASP A 357 28.13 4.80 3.47
C ASP A 357 28.03 5.41 2.06
N SER A 358 27.73 4.59 1.03
CA SER A 358 27.48 5.08 -0.33
C SER A 358 26.27 6.01 -0.42
N TRP A 359 25.22 5.73 0.37
CA TRP A 359 24.03 6.57 0.46
C TRP A 359 24.28 7.90 1.19
N MET A 360 25.27 7.95 2.08
CA MET A 360 25.67 9.15 2.78
C MET A 360 26.50 10.09 1.89
N LYS A 361 27.53 9.54 1.24
CA LYS A 361 28.54 10.32 0.50
C LYS A 361 27.96 11.11 -0.67
N ASP A 362 27.03 10.52 -1.44
CA ASP A 362 26.60 11.12 -2.72
C ASP A 362 25.25 11.86 -2.63
N ARG A 363 24.43 11.59 -1.60
CA ARG A 363 22.99 11.92 -1.61
C ARG A 363 22.55 12.92 -0.53
N ASN A 364 23.50 13.54 0.18
CA ASN A 364 23.23 14.45 1.31
C ASN A 364 22.21 13.84 2.29
N GLY A 365 22.47 12.57 2.63
CA GLY A 365 21.56 11.73 3.38
C GLY A 365 21.28 12.26 4.79
N LYS A 366 20.01 12.25 5.20
CA LYS A 366 19.63 12.51 6.60
C LYS A 366 19.65 11.19 7.36
N LEU A 367 20.56 11.07 8.32
CA LEU A 367 20.60 9.94 9.25
C LEU A 367 19.44 10.02 10.24
N ILE A 368 18.78 8.89 10.46
CA ILE A 368 17.68 8.70 11.41
C ILE A 368 17.97 7.42 12.19
N TYR A 369 18.35 7.55 13.46
CA TYR A 369 18.59 6.41 14.35
C TYR A 369 17.29 5.97 15.03
N VAL A 370 16.95 4.70 14.89
CA VAL A 370 15.72 4.09 15.41
C VAL A 370 15.94 3.56 16.83
N ASN A 371 15.17 4.08 17.78
CA ASN A 371 15.13 3.58 19.16
C ASN A 371 14.60 2.14 19.24
N CYS A 372 15.14 1.35 20.17
CA CYS A 372 14.63 0.02 20.54
C CYS A 372 13.23 0.06 21.14
N ASP A 373 12.54 -1.09 21.15
CA ASP A 373 11.21 -1.17 21.71
C ASP A 373 11.16 -0.87 23.20
N ASP A 374 10.10 -0.20 23.65
CA ASP A 374 9.82 -0.11 25.09
C ASP A 374 9.14 -1.40 25.52
N GLU A 375 9.41 -1.85 26.76
CA GLU A 375 8.70 -2.99 27.35
C GLU A 375 7.17 -2.82 27.24
N ARG A 376 6.67 -1.59 27.38
CA ARG A 376 5.26 -1.27 27.24
C ARG A 376 4.73 -1.46 25.82
N ASP A 377 5.54 -1.18 24.80
CA ASP A 377 5.16 -1.42 23.40
C ASP A 377 4.99 -2.92 23.16
N LEU A 378 5.94 -3.72 23.64
CA LEU A 378 5.91 -5.19 23.53
C LEU A 378 4.77 -5.80 24.35
N LYS A 379 4.51 -5.26 25.54
CA LYS A 379 3.39 -5.68 26.39
C LYS A 379 2.04 -5.39 25.75
N ALA A 380 1.89 -4.21 25.18
CA ALA A 380 0.70 -3.81 24.44
C ALA A 380 0.49 -4.72 23.23
N PHE A 381 1.56 -5.12 22.54
CA PHE A 381 1.49 -6.06 21.43
C PHE A 381 1.03 -7.46 21.86
N VAL A 382 1.54 -8.01 22.97
CA VAL A 382 1.06 -9.29 23.54
C VAL A 382 -0.44 -9.21 23.83
N ALA A 383 -0.89 -8.14 24.48
CA ALA A 383 -2.30 -7.93 24.77
C ALA A 383 -3.13 -7.87 23.47
N TRP A 384 -2.66 -7.13 22.46
CA TRP A 384 -3.31 -7.03 21.16
C TRP A 384 -3.47 -8.39 20.48
N GLN A 385 -2.43 -9.22 20.46
CA GLN A 385 -2.47 -10.54 19.81
C GLN A 385 -3.53 -11.47 20.39
N LYS A 386 -3.82 -11.34 21.69
CA LYS A 386 -4.79 -12.20 22.40
C LYS A 386 -6.20 -11.62 22.42
N LEU A 387 -6.32 -10.31 22.58
CA LEU A 387 -7.61 -9.64 22.73
C LEU A 387 -8.25 -9.28 21.38
N PHE A 388 -7.47 -8.88 20.37
CA PHE A 388 -8.03 -8.45 19.09
C PHE A 388 -8.87 -9.53 18.37
N PRO A 389 -8.45 -10.82 18.29
CA PRO A 389 -9.23 -11.84 17.60
C PRO A 389 -10.58 -12.16 18.25
N LEU A 390 -10.77 -11.81 19.53
CA LEU A 390 -12.00 -12.09 20.27
C LEU A 390 -13.13 -11.10 19.95
N GLY A 391 -12.78 -9.92 19.42
CA GLY A 391 -13.72 -8.83 19.20
C GLY A 391 -13.97 -8.01 20.48
N GLN A 392 -14.56 -6.82 20.32
CA GLN A 392 -14.73 -5.86 21.42
C GLN A 392 -15.78 -6.31 22.46
N ASP A 393 -16.77 -7.09 22.04
CA ASP A 393 -17.89 -7.52 22.88
C ASP A 393 -17.61 -8.82 23.65
N ALA A 394 -16.44 -9.44 23.44
CA ALA A 394 -16.08 -10.65 24.13
C ALA A 394 -15.77 -10.39 25.62
N GLY A 395 -16.42 -11.14 26.50
CA GLY A 395 -16.11 -11.10 27.93
C GLY A 395 -14.68 -11.55 28.21
N ILE A 396 -13.99 -10.80 29.08
CA ILE A 396 -12.63 -11.14 29.52
C ILE A 396 -12.73 -12.17 30.63
N THR A 397 -12.21 -13.38 30.38
CA THR A 397 -12.19 -14.46 31.39
C THR A 397 -10.88 -14.48 32.18
N ASP A 398 -10.91 -15.09 33.35
CA ASP A 398 -9.71 -15.27 34.19
C ASP A 398 -8.64 -16.13 33.49
N GLU A 399 -9.05 -17.12 32.70
CA GLU A 399 -8.14 -17.96 31.91
C GLU A 399 -7.39 -17.13 30.87
N LEU A 400 -8.07 -16.22 30.18
CA LEU A 400 -7.47 -15.33 29.19
C LEU A 400 -6.49 -14.34 29.84
N CYS A 401 -6.89 -13.76 30.98
CA CYS A 401 -6.02 -12.92 31.79
C CYS A 401 -4.73 -13.65 32.19
N LYS A 402 -4.85 -14.92 32.59
CA LYS A 402 -3.72 -15.78 32.95
C LYS A 402 -2.84 -16.09 31.74
N GLU A 403 -3.42 -16.41 30.59
CA GLU A 403 -2.68 -16.69 29.36
C GLU A 403 -1.84 -15.47 28.92
N ILE A 404 -2.45 -14.28 28.88
CA ILE A 404 -1.76 -13.02 28.55
C ILE A 404 -0.63 -12.77 29.55
N SER A 405 -0.88 -13.02 30.84
CA SER A 405 0.13 -12.83 31.90
C SER A 405 1.31 -13.79 31.77
N ASP A 406 1.05 -15.06 31.44
CA ASP A 406 2.10 -16.06 31.28
C ASP A 406 2.90 -15.85 29.99
N GLU A 407 2.26 -15.38 28.91
CA GLU A 407 2.97 -14.95 27.70
C GLU A 407 3.84 -13.72 27.97
N TRP A 408 3.31 -12.69 28.63
CA TRP A 408 4.08 -11.51 28.98
C TRP A 408 5.29 -11.85 29.87
N LYS A 409 5.15 -12.73 30.86
CA LYS A 409 6.29 -13.20 31.68
C LYS A 409 7.39 -13.82 30.82
N ARG A 410 7.04 -14.65 29.83
CA ARG A 410 8.01 -15.27 28.91
C ARG A 410 8.68 -14.22 28.03
N VAL A 411 7.93 -13.26 27.51
CA VAL A 411 8.47 -12.16 26.68
C VAL A 411 9.41 -11.29 27.51
N LYS A 412 9.04 -10.95 28.75
CA LYS A 412 9.87 -10.17 29.67
C LYS A 412 11.21 -10.86 29.98
N GLN A 413 11.19 -12.16 30.29
CA GLN A 413 12.44 -12.93 30.49
C GLN A 413 13.36 -12.90 29.27
N ARG A 414 12.79 -12.88 28.05
CA ARG A 414 13.60 -12.75 26.82
C ARG A 414 14.15 -11.34 26.66
N ILE A 415 13.35 -10.31 26.96
CA ILE A 415 13.79 -8.90 26.93
C ILE A 415 15.01 -8.71 27.85
N GLU A 416 14.99 -9.30 29.05
CA GLU A 416 16.11 -9.24 30.00
C GLU A 416 17.41 -9.86 29.45
N GLN A 417 17.31 -10.83 28.54
CA GLN A 417 18.47 -11.53 27.97
C GLN A 417 18.99 -10.91 26.67
N VAL A 418 18.08 -10.59 25.73
CA VAL A 418 18.46 -10.16 24.37
C VAL A 418 18.09 -8.71 24.05
N GLY A 419 17.57 -7.97 25.04
CA GLY A 419 17.01 -6.64 24.87
C GLY A 419 15.60 -6.64 24.27
N PRO A 420 14.94 -5.47 24.21
CA PRO A 420 13.60 -5.34 23.67
C PRO A 420 13.62 -5.32 22.12
N LEU A 421 13.96 -6.47 21.55
CA LEU A 421 14.08 -6.69 20.11
C LEU A 421 12.99 -7.67 19.65
N PRO A 422 11.89 -7.19 19.06
CA PRO A 422 10.70 -7.96 18.69
C PRO A 422 10.99 -9.32 18.03
N ARG A 423 11.91 -9.35 17.05
CA ARG A 423 12.27 -10.59 16.34
C ARG A 423 12.70 -11.71 17.30
N PHE A 424 13.50 -11.37 18.30
CA PHE A 424 14.10 -12.34 19.22
C PHE A 424 13.21 -12.63 20.42
N VAL A 425 12.39 -11.68 20.87
CA VAL A 425 11.53 -11.89 22.05
C VAL A 425 10.25 -12.65 21.71
N PHE A 426 9.72 -12.54 20.48
CA PHE A 426 8.49 -13.26 20.09
C PHE A 426 8.74 -14.58 19.36
N SER A 427 9.91 -14.77 18.74
CA SER A 427 10.24 -16.00 18.01
C SER A 427 11.26 -16.87 18.74
N ARG A 428 10.85 -18.07 19.17
CA ARG A 428 11.76 -19.06 19.78
C ARG A 428 12.93 -19.43 18.86
N GLY A 429 12.66 -19.59 17.57
CA GLY A 429 13.67 -19.95 16.57
C GLY A 429 14.75 -18.89 16.40
N SER A 430 14.42 -17.62 16.63
CA SER A 430 15.39 -16.51 16.58
C SER A 430 16.04 -16.27 17.95
N PHE A 431 15.33 -16.52 19.05
CA PHE A 431 15.81 -16.30 20.42
C PHE A 431 17.04 -17.14 20.76
N GLY A 432 16.98 -18.46 20.55
CA GLY A 432 18.04 -19.39 20.96
C GLY A 432 19.41 -19.05 20.37
N PRO A 433 19.54 -18.91 19.04
CA PRO A 433 20.79 -18.50 18.41
C PRO A 433 21.32 -17.16 18.95
N ARG A 434 20.44 -16.18 19.14
CA ARG A 434 20.82 -14.84 19.62
C ARG A 434 21.34 -14.85 21.06
N SER A 435 20.72 -15.66 21.94
CA SER A 435 21.22 -15.84 23.31
C SER A 435 22.63 -16.41 23.31
N VAL A 436 22.87 -17.46 22.51
CA VAL A 436 24.21 -18.08 22.41
C VAL A 436 25.25 -17.12 21.85
N GLU A 437 24.90 -16.28 20.88
CA GLU A 437 25.79 -15.22 20.38
C GLU A 437 26.19 -14.22 21.47
N LEU A 438 25.23 -13.78 22.30
CA LEU A 438 25.48 -12.85 23.39
C LEU A 438 26.31 -13.48 24.49
N ASP A 439 26.01 -14.72 24.88
CA ASP A 439 26.80 -15.45 25.87
C ASP A 439 28.26 -15.58 25.43
N LYS A 440 28.51 -15.88 24.15
CA LYS A 440 29.87 -15.91 23.59
C LYS A 440 30.55 -14.54 23.63
N ALA A 441 29.81 -13.47 23.30
CA ALA A 441 30.35 -12.12 23.29
C ALA A 441 30.66 -11.59 24.71
N MET A 442 29.94 -12.06 25.73
CA MET A 442 30.21 -11.71 27.14
C MET A 442 31.40 -12.48 27.73
N MET A 443 31.76 -13.63 27.13
CA MET A 443 32.87 -14.48 27.56
C MET A 443 34.19 -14.15 26.82
N ALA A 444 34.14 -13.30 25.80
CA ALA A 444 35.29 -12.79 25.05
C ALA A 444 35.72 -11.42 25.60
#